data_AF-A0A0J1BHI3-F1
#
_entry.id   AF-A0A0J1BHI3-F1
#
_cell.length_a   1.000
_cell.length_b   1.000
_cell.length_c   1.000
_cell.angle_alpha   90.00
_cell.angle_beta   90.00
_cell.angle_gamma   90.00
#
_symmetry.space_group_name_H-M   'P 1'
#
loop_
_entity.id
_entity.type
_entity.pdbx_description
1 polymer ?
#
loop_
_entity_poly.entity_id
_entity_poly.type
_entity_poly.pdbx_seq_one_letter_code
_entity_poly.pdbx_strand_id
1 'polypeptide(L)'
;MVVDPNATYSYEHLSGGFWWSDEFPPDDSPDWETVGHDYLYRSLIRIRRCITLGDDSAATVPLWQQVLTDSPNWPGLCPDRHTGRIVKRLLAAERLSDRCLAQLEAESAGDP
;
A
#
# COMPACT_ATOMS: atom_id res chain seq x y z
N MET A 1 10.31 6.37 -14.21
CA MET A 1 11.01 5.75 -13.05
C MET A 1 11.44 4.35 -13.44
N VAL A 2 12.50 3.85 -12.84
CA VAL A 2 13.06 2.50 -13.09
C VAL A 2 12.93 1.71 -11.79
N VAL A 3 12.56 0.44 -11.88
CA VAL A 3 12.50 -0.47 -10.73
C VAL A 3 13.93 -0.67 -10.19
N ASP A 4 14.15 -0.32 -8.92
CA ASP A 4 15.41 -0.61 -8.23
C ASP A 4 15.37 -2.05 -7.65
N PRO A 5 16.28 -2.96 -8.05
CA PRO A 5 16.34 -4.30 -7.48
C PRO A 5 16.68 -4.32 -5.99
N ASN A 6 17.24 -3.24 -5.46
CA ASN A 6 17.56 -3.09 -4.03
C ASN A 6 16.50 -2.30 -3.26
N ALA A 7 15.37 -1.98 -3.89
CA ALA A 7 14.28 -1.29 -3.21
C ALA A 7 13.85 -2.07 -1.97
N THR A 8 13.66 -1.35 -0.87
CA THR A 8 13.11 -1.91 0.37
C THR A 8 11.63 -1.60 0.44
N TYR A 9 10.89 -2.35 1.27
CA TYR A 9 9.47 -2.09 1.48
C TYR A 9 9.12 -1.99 2.96
N SER A 10 8.15 -1.12 3.25
CA SER A 10 7.62 -0.89 4.59
C SER A 10 6.10 -1.00 4.58
N TYR A 11 5.52 -1.42 5.70
CA TYR A 11 4.07 -1.47 5.86
C TYR A 11 3.56 -0.07 6.21
N GLU A 12 2.66 0.47 5.40
CA GLU A 12 2.00 1.75 5.64
C GLU A 12 0.64 1.46 6.29
N HIS A 13 0.54 1.82 7.57
CA HIS A 13 -0.57 1.39 8.42
C HIS A 13 -1.92 1.95 8.02
N LEU A 14 -1.97 3.17 7.46
CA LEU A 14 -3.24 3.85 7.17
C LEU A 14 -3.89 3.34 5.88
N SER A 15 -3.09 2.88 4.93
CA SER A 15 -3.52 2.26 3.69
C SER A 15 -3.65 0.74 3.83
N GLY A 16 -3.05 0.17 4.88
CA GLY A 16 -3.01 -1.26 5.15
C GLY A 16 -2.20 -2.06 4.13
N GLY A 17 -1.24 -1.42 3.47
CA GLY A 17 -0.50 -1.98 2.34
C GLY A 17 1.01 -1.74 2.46
N PHE A 18 1.77 -2.32 1.53
CA PHE A 18 3.20 -2.06 1.42
C PHE A 18 3.46 -0.96 0.40
N TRP A 19 4.45 -0.12 0.68
CA TRP A 19 5.08 0.78 -0.30
C TRP A 19 6.56 0.46 -0.42
N TRP A 20 7.18 0.86 -1.53
CA TRP A 20 8.58 0.61 -1.80
C TRP A 20 9.37 1.92 -1.89
N SER A 21 10.65 1.87 -1.49
CA SER A 21 11.52 3.05 -1.40
C SER A 21 11.80 3.75 -2.73
N ASP A 22 11.48 3.12 -3.86
CA ASP A 22 11.65 3.66 -5.21
C ASP A 22 10.31 4.07 -5.87
N GLU A 23 9.19 3.97 -5.16
CA GLU A 23 7.87 4.30 -5.72
C GLU A 23 7.55 5.78 -5.70
N PHE A 24 8.12 6.51 -4.75
CA PHE A 24 7.82 7.90 -4.48
C PHE A 24 9.12 8.68 -4.27
N PRO A 25 9.10 10.00 -4.48
CA PRO A 25 10.23 10.85 -4.14
C PRO A 25 10.62 10.70 -2.65
N PRO A 26 11.89 10.92 -2.29
CA PRO A 26 12.31 11.02 -0.89
C PRO A 26 11.47 12.05 -0.13
N ASP A 27 11.20 11.79 1.15
CA ASP A 27 10.32 12.62 1.99
C ASP A 27 10.86 14.04 2.24
N ASP A 28 12.17 14.23 2.05
CA ASP A 28 12.87 15.51 2.11
C ASP A 28 12.96 16.25 0.77
N SER A 29 12.42 15.68 -0.31
CA SER A 29 12.47 16.27 -1.64
C SER A 29 11.30 17.25 -1.90
N PRO A 30 11.49 18.31 -2.71
CA PRO A 30 10.40 19.19 -3.11
C PRO A 30 9.25 18.46 -3.82
N ASP A 31 9.56 17.37 -4.53
CA ASP A 31 8.57 16.55 -5.24
C ASP A 31 7.64 15.80 -4.26
N TRP A 32 8.10 15.56 -3.02
CA TRP A 32 7.28 14.94 -1.99
C TRP A 32 6.10 15.79 -1.58
N GLU A 33 6.20 17.12 -1.59
CA GLU A 33 5.06 17.99 -1.28
C GLU A 33 3.90 17.74 -2.26
N THR A 34 4.20 17.47 -3.52
CA THR A 34 3.18 17.18 -4.55
C THR A 34 2.48 15.84 -4.30
N VAL A 35 3.21 14.83 -3.84
CA VAL A 35 2.69 13.46 -3.66
C VAL A 35 2.08 13.25 -2.27
N GLY A 36 2.66 13.90 -1.26
CA GLY A 36 2.34 13.75 0.15
C GLY A 36 1.14 14.58 0.61
N HIS A 37 0.96 15.78 0.05
CA HIS A 37 -0.06 16.74 0.51
C HIS A 37 -1.49 16.19 0.40
N ASP A 38 -1.81 15.49 -0.69
CA ASP A 38 -3.16 14.97 -0.93
C ASP A 38 -3.33 13.49 -0.52
N TYR A 39 -2.31 12.92 0.15
CA TYR A 39 -2.27 11.50 0.50
C TYR A 39 -2.51 10.57 -0.71
N LEU A 40 -2.18 11.02 -1.92
CA LEU A 40 -2.41 10.28 -3.15
C LEU A 40 -1.70 8.92 -3.12
N TYR A 41 -0.47 8.90 -2.61
CA TYR A 41 0.31 7.68 -2.43
C TYR A 41 -0.43 6.62 -1.60
N ARG A 42 -1.20 7.02 -0.58
CA ARG A 42 -2.00 6.11 0.25
C ARG A 42 -3.14 5.47 -0.52
N SER A 43 -3.82 6.24 -1.37
CA SER A 43 -4.85 5.72 -2.26
C SER A 43 -4.28 4.67 -3.21
N LEU A 44 -3.10 4.93 -3.78
CA LEU A 44 -2.41 3.98 -4.67
C LEU A 44 -1.99 2.70 -3.93
N ILE A 45 -1.43 2.82 -2.73
CA ILE A 45 -1.07 1.68 -1.87
C ILE A 45 -2.31 0.85 -1.55
N ARG A 46 -3.43 1.50 -1.19
CA ARG A 46 -4.68 0.82 -0.88
C ARG A 46 -5.27 0.09 -2.09
N ILE A 47 -5.30 0.70 -3.26
CA ILE A 47 -5.79 0.05 -4.48
C ILE A 47 -4.92 -1.17 -4.80
N ARG A 48 -3.59 -1.01 -4.77
CA ARG A 48 -2.67 -2.14 -5.00
C ARG A 48 -2.88 -3.26 -3.99
N ARG A 49 -3.10 -2.94 -2.71
CA ARG A 49 -3.43 -3.94 -1.68
C ARG A 49 -4.69 -4.73 -2.05
N CYS A 50 -5.77 -4.06 -2.48
CA CYS A 50 -6.99 -4.74 -2.93
C CYS A 50 -6.71 -5.71 -4.09
N ILE A 51 -5.99 -5.26 -5.13
CA ILE A 51 -5.59 -6.09 -6.27
C ILE A 51 -4.73 -7.29 -5.80
N THR A 52 -3.77 -7.03 -4.92
CA THR A 52 -2.88 -8.08 -4.35
C THR A 52 -3.66 -9.17 -3.61
N LEU A 53 -4.80 -8.81 -3.00
CA LEU A 53 -5.67 -9.71 -2.26
C LEU A 53 -6.80 -10.30 -3.13
N GLY A 54 -6.80 -10.05 -4.44
CA GLY A 54 -7.73 -10.64 -5.40
C GLY A 54 -9.03 -9.85 -5.61
N ASP A 55 -9.09 -8.59 -5.20
CA ASP A 55 -10.17 -7.69 -5.58
C ASP A 55 -9.86 -7.02 -6.92
N ASP A 56 -10.26 -7.68 -8.00
CA ASP A 56 -10.06 -7.20 -9.37
C ASP A 56 -10.86 -5.92 -9.68
N SER A 57 -11.91 -5.61 -8.91
CA SER A 57 -12.68 -4.38 -9.12
C SER A 57 -11.85 -3.14 -8.83
N ALA A 58 -10.89 -3.25 -7.91
CA ALA A 58 -9.95 -2.17 -7.59
C ALA A 58 -9.05 -1.81 -8.78
N ALA A 59 -8.78 -2.74 -9.71
CA ALA A 59 -8.04 -2.45 -10.92
C ALA A 59 -8.79 -1.50 -11.86
N THR A 60 -10.12 -1.39 -11.74
CA THR A 60 -10.94 -0.48 -12.57
C THR A 60 -11.08 0.93 -11.99
N VAL A 61 -10.52 1.19 -10.81
CA VAL A 61 -10.58 2.51 -10.17
C VAL A 61 -9.91 3.55 -11.09
N PRO A 62 -10.57 4.70 -11.37
CA PRO A 62 -10.05 5.70 -12.31
C PRO A 62 -8.62 6.16 -12.01
N LEU A 63 -8.29 6.36 -10.73
CA LEU A 63 -6.95 6.72 -10.30
C LEU A 63 -5.90 5.67 -10.71
N TRP A 64 -6.21 4.38 -10.54
CA TRP A 64 -5.29 3.30 -10.92
C TRP A 64 -5.13 3.20 -12.44
N GLN A 65 -6.24 3.34 -13.18
CA GLN A 65 -6.24 3.39 -14.65
C GLN A 65 -5.39 4.55 -15.18
N GLN A 66 -5.44 5.70 -14.51
CA GLN A 66 -4.59 6.83 -14.85
C GLN A 66 -3.10 6.49 -14.66
N VAL A 67 -2.72 5.83 -13.56
CA VAL A 67 -1.33 5.39 -13.35
C VAL A 67 -0.89 4.40 -14.41
N LEU A 68 -1.74 3.42 -14.77
CA LEU A 68 -1.44 2.46 -15.84
C LEU A 68 -1.21 3.16 -17.19
N THR A 69 -1.91 4.27 -17.44
CA THR A 69 -1.84 5.01 -18.71
C THR A 69 -0.66 5.99 -18.75
N ASP A 70 -0.56 6.85 -17.72
CA ASP A 70 0.36 7.98 -17.69
C ASP A 70 1.72 7.61 -17.09
N SER A 71 1.80 6.52 -16.33
CA SER A 71 3.00 6.07 -15.63
C SER A 71 3.16 4.54 -15.66
N PRO A 72 3.18 3.90 -16.83
CA PRO A 72 3.23 2.43 -16.97
C PRO A 72 4.51 1.80 -16.40
N ASN A 73 5.57 2.61 -16.22
CA ASN A 73 6.85 2.18 -15.64
C ASN A 73 6.96 2.51 -14.15
N TRP A 74 5.87 2.92 -13.49
CA TRP A 74 5.90 3.16 -12.04
C TRP A 74 6.25 1.86 -11.31
N PRO A 75 7.26 1.85 -10.41
CA PRO A 75 7.70 0.62 -9.75
C PRO A 75 6.59 -0.11 -9.00
N GLY A 76 5.57 0.62 -8.54
CA GLY A 76 4.41 0.05 -7.88
C GLY A 76 3.52 -0.87 -8.72
N LEU A 77 3.71 -0.90 -10.05
CA LEU A 77 3.05 -1.82 -10.98
C LEU A 77 3.81 -3.14 -11.17
N CYS A 78 5.01 -3.29 -10.59
CA CYS A 78 5.85 -4.47 -10.80
C CYS A 78 5.17 -5.77 -10.27
N PRO A 79 5.03 -6.82 -11.10
CA PRO A 79 4.40 -8.10 -10.74
C PRO A 79 4.89 -8.74 -9.43
N ASP A 80 6.18 -8.65 -9.17
CA ASP A 80 6.78 -9.26 -7.98
C ASP A 80 6.37 -8.56 -6.68
N ARG A 81 5.85 -7.33 -6.77
CA ARG A 81 5.44 -6.52 -5.61
C ARG A 81 4.01 -6.77 -5.16
N HIS A 82 3.25 -7.59 -5.88
CA HIS A 82 1.87 -7.95 -5.53
C HIS A 82 1.61 -9.46 -5.64
N THR A 83 2.66 -10.28 -5.58
CA THR A 83 2.55 -11.74 -5.64
C THR A 83 3.35 -12.43 -4.53
N GLY A 84 3.19 -13.75 -4.41
CA GLY A 84 4.03 -14.62 -3.59
C GLY A 84 4.14 -14.20 -2.11
N ARG A 85 5.35 -13.80 -1.69
CA ARG A 85 5.64 -13.44 -0.28
C ARG A 85 4.87 -12.21 0.17
N ILE A 86 4.60 -11.25 -0.72
CA ILE A 86 3.91 -10.01 -0.36
C ILE A 86 2.47 -10.31 0.06
N VAL A 87 1.75 -11.13 -0.70
CA VAL A 87 0.39 -11.60 -0.36
C VAL A 87 0.37 -12.21 1.05
N LYS A 88 1.31 -13.12 1.34
CA LYS A 88 1.40 -13.76 2.67
C LYS A 88 1.63 -12.75 3.79
N ARG A 89 2.47 -11.72 3.56
CA ARG A 89 2.74 -10.68 4.56
C ARG A 89 1.57 -9.74 4.75
N LEU A 90 0.83 -9.38 3.69
CA LEU A 90 -0.39 -8.56 3.80
C LEU A 90 -1.46 -9.28 4.62
N LEU A 91 -1.76 -10.54 4.28
CA LEU A 91 -2.71 -11.35 5.03
C LEU A 91 -2.30 -11.52 6.51
N ALA A 92 -0.99 -11.61 6.79
CA ALA A 92 -0.49 -11.67 8.16
C ALA A 92 -0.68 -10.34 8.91
N ALA A 93 -0.51 -9.21 8.23
CA ALA A 93 -0.75 -7.88 8.79
C ALA A 93 -2.24 -7.65 9.07
N GLU A 94 -3.15 -8.07 8.18
CA GLU A 94 -4.61 -8.03 8.42
C GLU A 94 -4.98 -8.82 9.67
N ARG A 95 -4.55 -10.09 9.75
CA ARG A 95 -4.82 -10.92 10.93
C ARG A 95 -4.24 -10.33 12.22
N LEU A 96 -3.10 -9.64 12.16
CA LEU A 96 -2.52 -8.98 13.32
C LEU A 96 -3.37 -7.79 13.74
N SER A 97 -3.77 -6.95 12.78
CA SER A 97 -4.65 -5.80 13.01
C SER A 97 -5.97 -6.23 13.66
N ASP A 98 -6.61 -7.29 13.14
CA ASP A 98 -7.87 -7.82 13.69
C ASP A 98 -7.71 -8.30 15.13
N ARG A 99 -6.60 -9.00 15.44
CA ARG A 99 -6.31 -9.44 16.81
C ARG A 99 -6.10 -8.26 17.76
N CYS A 100 -5.35 -7.25 17.33
CA CYS A 100 -5.12 -6.06 18.14
C CYS A 100 -6.43 -5.30 18.40
N LEU A 101 -7.29 -5.15 17.40
CA LEU A 101 -8.59 -4.50 17.56
C LEU A 101 -9.48 -5.28 18.53
N ALA A 102 -9.60 -6.60 18.35
CA ALA A 102 -10.38 -7.44 19.24
C ALA A 102 -9.89 -7.39 20.70
N GLN A 103 -8.57 -7.26 20.92
CA GLN A 103 -8.01 -7.07 22.26
C GLN A 103 -8.46 -5.74 22.88
N LEU A 104 -8.36 -4.64 22.13
CA LEU A 104 -8.78 -3.30 22.61
C LEU A 104 -10.27 -3.25 22.92
N GLU A 105 -11.10 -3.93 22.13
CA GLU A 105 -12.54 -4.07 22.37
C GLU A 105 -12.83 -4.86 23.65
N ALA A 106 -12.08 -5.94 23.91
CA ALA A 106 -12.22 -6.72 25.13
C ALA A 106 -11.79 -5.94 26.38
N GLU A 107 -10.71 -5.15 26.29
CA GLU A 107 -10.26 -4.25 27.36
C GLU A 107 -11.30 -3.17 27.66
N SER A 108 -11.89 -2.57 26.61
CA SER A 108 -12.90 -1.51 26.74
C SER A 108 -14.25 -2.02 27.25
N ALA A 109 -14.58 -3.29 27.03
CA ALA A 109 -15.80 -3.92 27.56
C ALA A 109 -15.67 -4.33 29.04
N GLY A 110 -14.45 -4.32 29.59
CA GLY A 110 -14.15 -4.68 30.98
C GLY A 110 -14.01 -3.50 31.95
N ASP A 111 -14.03 -2.26 31.45
CA ASP A 111 -14.02 -1.05 32.28
C ASP A 111 -15.47 -0.66 32.67
N PRO A 112 -15.83 -0.66 33.98
CA PRO A 112 -17.17 -0.35 34.45
C PRO A 112 -17.54 1.14 34.35
#